data_AF-M4VGS6-F1
#
_entry.id   AF-M4VGS6-F1
#
_cell.length_a   1.000
_cell.length_b   1.000
_cell.length_c   1.000
_cell.angle_alpha   90.00
_cell.angle_beta   90.00
_cell.angle_gamma   90.00
#
_symmetry.space_group_name_H-M   'P 1'
#
loop_
_entity.id
_entity.type
_entity.pdbx_description
1 polymer ?
#
loop_
_entity_poly.entity_id
_entity_poly.type
_entity_poly.pdbx_seq_one_letter_code
_entity_poly.pdbx_strand_id
1 'polypeptide(L)'
;MTSELFYTMLGLVSALITIVGFFMPTNNPRSRYYNAFYLFIVCAIFWFAFSAERKLSRISDVERAAIALINNKSMNYTNVGYVHAALVFLEKNKDLFPDTYARALLICDEYKCNSPESDGRTMITAAYAMDGILKGIAAINGKDGRDY
;
A
#
# COMPACT_ATOMS: atom_id res chain seq x y z
N MET A 1 -3.62 2.60 13.61
CA MET A 1 -3.16 1.30 14.15
C MET A 1 -1.64 1.09 14.09
N THR A 2 -0.84 2.09 13.67
CA THR A 2 0.63 1.97 13.55
C THR A 2 1.39 2.51 14.77
N SER A 3 0.80 3.44 15.53
CA SER A 3 1.39 4.00 16.76
C SER A 3 1.39 3.00 17.92
N GLU A 4 0.28 2.30 18.14
CA GLU A 4 0.12 1.27 19.19
C GLU A 4 1.14 0.13 19.05
N LEU A 5 1.33 -0.38 17.83
CA LEU A 5 2.34 -1.41 17.52
C LEU A 5 3.77 -0.88 17.68
N PHE A 6 4.00 0.39 17.36
CA PHE A 6 5.30 1.02 17.55
C PHE A 6 5.64 1.14 19.04
N TYR A 7 4.72 1.60 19.89
CA TYR A 7 4.94 1.73 21.34
C TYR A 7 5.09 0.37 22.04
N THR A 8 4.31 -0.63 21.64
CA THR A 8 4.43 -2.00 22.19
C THR A 8 5.77 -2.65 21.81
N MET A 9 6.24 -2.46 20.57
CA MET A 9 7.56 -2.92 20.13
C MET A 9 8.70 -2.19 20.86
N LEU A 10 8.58 -0.88 21.06
CA LEU A 10 9.56 -0.08 21.80
C LEU A 10 9.63 -0.51 23.28
N GLY A 11 8.47 -0.84 23.87
CA GLY A 11 8.36 -1.47 25.18
C GLY A 11 9.05 -2.84 25.27
N LEU A 12 8.85 -3.71 24.27
CA LEU A 12 9.50 -5.03 24.23
C LEU A 12 11.02 -4.92 24.08
N VAL A 13 11.49 -4.06 23.18
CA VAL A 13 12.92 -3.86 22.96
C VAL A 13 13.59 -3.23 24.18
N SER A 14 12.97 -2.25 24.83
CA SER A 14 13.49 -1.66 26.07
C SER A 14 13.50 -2.65 27.24
N ALA A 15 12.47 -3.50 27.37
CA ALA A 15 12.43 -4.56 28.38
C ALA A 15 13.57 -5.58 28.16
N LEU A 16 13.82 -6.01 26.92
CA LEU A 16 14.92 -6.91 26.57
C LEU A 16 16.28 -6.29 26.87
N ILE A 17 16.49 -5.01 26.53
CA ILE A 17 17.73 -4.28 26.85
C ILE A 17 17.94 -4.23 28.38
N THR A 18 16.87 -4.01 29.14
CA THR A 18 16.94 -3.93 30.60
C THR A 18 17.27 -5.29 31.22
N ILE A 19 16.65 -6.38 30.74
CA ILE A 19 16.91 -7.75 31.21
C ILE A 19 18.36 -8.16 30.91
N VAL A 20 18.85 -7.89 29.70
CA VAL A 20 20.23 -8.20 29.30
C VAL A 20 21.24 -7.34 30.07
N GLY A 21 20.92 -6.06 30.31
CA GLY A 21 21.76 -5.14 31.08
C GLY A 21 21.82 -5.47 32.57
N PHE A 22 20.74 -6.00 33.14
CA PHE A 22 20.65 -6.32 34.57
C PHE A 22 21.36 -7.64 34.93
N PHE A 23 21.37 -8.63 34.03
CA PHE A 23 21.85 -9.98 34.35
C PHE A 23 23.34 -10.23 34.11
N MET A 24 24.12 -9.27 33.59
CA MET A 24 25.55 -9.48 33.33
C MET A 24 26.48 -8.65 34.24
N PRO A 25 27.34 -9.31 35.05
CA PRO A 25 28.44 -8.65 35.74
C PRO A 25 29.52 -8.28 34.70
N THR A 26 29.49 -7.05 34.21
CA THR A 26 30.36 -6.57 33.12
C THR A 26 31.73 -6.10 33.60
N ASN A 27 32.61 -7.04 33.99
CA ASN A 27 34.03 -6.75 34.24
C ASN A 27 34.94 -6.99 33.02
N ASN A 28 34.43 -7.48 31.89
CA ASN A 28 35.24 -7.79 30.71
C ASN A 28 34.76 -7.02 29.46
N PRO A 29 35.57 -6.12 28.86
CA PRO A 29 35.16 -5.27 27.75
C PRO A 29 34.79 -6.06 26.47
N ARG A 30 35.31 -7.29 26.30
CA ARG A 30 34.97 -8.14 25.15
C ARG A 30 33.52 -8.63 25.17
N SER A 31 32.93 -8.88 26.36
CA SER A 31 31.54 -9.35 26.43
C SER A 31 30.53 -8.25 26.08
N ARG A 32 30.87 -6.98 26.33
CA ARG A 32 30.05 -5.83 25.91
C ARG A 32 29.89 -5.74 24.40
N TYR A 33 30.94 -6.05 23.63
CA TYR A 33 30.89 -6.00 22.18
C TYR A 33 29.94 -7.07 21.60
N TYR A 34 30.01 -8.31 22.09
CA TYR A 34 29.11 -9.37 21.64
C TYR A 34 27.64 -9.07 21.96
N ASN A 35 27.36 -8.45 23.11
CA ASN A 35 25.99 -8.03 23.46
C ASN A 35 25.48 -6.89 22.58
N ALA A 36 26.32 -5.89 22.31
CA ALA A 36 25.96 -4.79 21.40
C ALA A 36 25.68 -5.32 19.98
N PHE A 37 26.48 -6.28 19.52
CA PHE A 37 26.29 -6.94 18.22
C PHE A 37 24.98 -7.75 18.17
N TYR A 38 24.65 -8.49 19.23
CA TYR A 38 23.40 -9.24 19.30
C TYR A 38 22.17 -8.32 19.29
N LEU A 39 22.20 -7.23 20.08
CA LEU A 39 21.14 -6.20 20.05
C LEU A 39 20.99 -5.56 18.67
N PHE A 40 22.11 -5.28 18.00
CA PHE A 40 22.09 -4.73 16.64
C PHE A 40 21.41 -5.67 15.65
N ILE A 41 21.73 -6.97 15.69
CA ILE A 41 21.08 -7.99 14.82
C ILE A 41 19.58 -8.03 15.09
N VAL A 42 19.18 -8.10 16.36
CA VAL A 42 17.76 -8.14 16.74
C VAL A 42 17.03 -6.90 16.22
N CYS A 43 17.57 -5.70 16.45
CA CYS A 43 17.02 -4.45 15.91
C CYS A 43 16.93 -4.45 14.38
N ALA A 44 17.93 -4.98 13.68
CA ALA A 44 17.93 -5.07 12.23
C ALA A 44 16.82 -5.99 11.69
N ILE A 45 16.62 -7.15 12.32
CA ILE A 45 15.54 -8.08 11.96
C ILE A 45 14.17 -7.42 12.19
N PHE A 46 13.98 -6.77 13.33
CA PHE A 46 12.72 -6.06 13.62
C PHE A 46 12.45 -4.91 12.65
N TRP A 47 13.48 -4.12 12.31
CA TRP A 47 13.36 -3.05 11.32
C TRP A 47 12.91 -3.60 9.95
N PHE A 48 13.52 -4.70 9.51
CA PHE A 48 13.17 -5.34 8.24
C PHE A 48 11.74 -5.88 8.24
N ALA A 49 11.34 -6.60 9.30
CA ALA A 49 9.98 -7.11 9.45
C ALA A 49 8.93 -5.99 9.42
N PHE A 50 9.18 -4.90 10.16
CA PHE A 50 8.27 -3.76 10.19
C PHE A 50 8.19 -3.02 8.85
N SER A 51 9.31 -2.90 8.13
CA SER A 51 9.31 -2.32 6.79
C SER A 51 8.50 -3.17 5.80
N ALA A 52 8.48 -4.49 5.95
CA ALA A 52 7.69 -5.39 5.10
C ALA A 52 6.19 -5.25 5.40
N GLU A 53 5.80 -5.20 6.68
CA GLU A 53 4.40 -5.03 7.08
C GLU A 53 3.78 -3.73 6.56
N ARG A 54 4.52 -2.61 6.64
CA ARG A 54 4.03 -1.32 6.13
C ARG A 54 3.74 -1.34 4.63
N LYS A 55 4.50 -2.10 3.85
CA LYS A 55 4.26 -2.25 2.40
C LYS A 55 2.98 -3.06 2.16
N LEU A 56 2.78 -4.14 2.90
CA LEU A 56 1.60 -4.98 2.82
C LEU A 56 0.32 -4.24 3.24
N SER A 57 0.36 -3.51 4.35
CA SER A 57 -0.80 -2.74 4.81
C SER A 57 -1.20 -1.67 3.79
N ARG A 58 -0.21 -1.02 3.19
CA ARG A 58 -0.45 0.00 2.17
C ARG A 58 -1.12 -0.57 0.92
N ILE A 59 -0.73 -1.76 0.47
CA ILE A 59 -1.40 -2.41 -0.67
C ILE A 59 -2.87 -2.70 -0.32
N SER A 60 -3.14 -3.24 0.87
CA SER A 60 -4.51 -3.51 1.32
C SER A 60 -5.38 -2.25 1.43
N ASP A 61 -4.82 -1.14 1.88
CA ASP A 61 -5.54 0.15 1.93
C ASP A 61 -5.87 0.66 0.53
N VAL A 62 -4.95 0.49 -0.42
CA VAL A 62 -5.16 0.88 -1.82
C VAL A 62 -6.23 0.01 -2.48
N GLU A 63 -6.28 -1.29 -2.19
CA GLU A 63 -7.35 -2.18 -2.65
C GLU A 63 -8.72 -1.75 -2.12
N ARG A 64 -8.83 -1.46 -0.82
CA ARG A 64 -10.08 -0.96 -0.23
C ARG A 64 -10.53 0.34 -0.87
N ALA A 65 -9.60 1.25 -1.14
CA ALA A 65 -9.89 2.50 -1.83
C ALA A 65 -10.34 2.28 -3.28
N ALA A 66 -9.75 1.32 -4.00
CA ALA A 66 -10.18 0.93 -5.34
C ALA A 66 -11.61 0.35 -5.32
N ILE A 67 -11.91 -0.56 -4.40
CA ILE A 67 -13.25 -1.14 -4.20
C ILE A 67 -14.28 -0.04 -3.90
N ALA A 68 -13.93 0.90 -3.01
CA ALA A 68 -14.79 2.02 -2.70
C ALA A 68 -15.06 2.89 -3.93
N LEU A 69 -14.07 3.13 -4.79
CA LEU A 69 -14.26 3.89 -6.02
C LEU A 69 -15.20 3.16 -6.99
N ILE A 70 -15.02 1.85 -7.17
CA ILE A 70 -15.87 1.00 -8.02
C ILE A 70 -17.32 1.00 -7.52
N ASN A 71 -17.52 0.73 -6.24
CA ASN A 71 -18.87 0.60 -5.65
C ASN A 71 -19.66 1.92 -5.69
N ASN A 72 -18.96 3.06 -5.69
CA ASN A 72 -19.58 4.38 -5.76
C ASN A 72 -19.80 4.88 -7.19
N LYS A 73 -19.35 4.15 -8.22
CA LYS A 73 -19.43 4.56 -9.63
C LYS A 73 -20.85 4.99 -10.04
N SER A 74 -21.86 4.18 -9.74
CA SER A 74 -23.23 4.40 -10.21
C SER A 74 -23.99 5.48 -9.44
N MET A 75 -23.65 5.73 -8.17
CA MET A 75 -24.37 6.69 -7.32
C MET A 75 -23.72 8.07 -7.27
N ASN A 76 -22.40 8.15 -7.39
CA ASN A 76 -21.66 9.38 -7.08
C ASN A 76 -20.88 9.98 -8.25
N TYR A 77 -20.81 9.28 -9.40
CA TYR A 77 -20.00 9.73 -10.52
C TYR A 77 -20.73 9.66 -11.86
N THR A 78 -20.52 10.67 -12.70
CA THR A 78 -20.73 10.53 -14.14
C THR A 78 -19.59 9.72 -14.75
N ASN A 79 -19.74 9.19 -15.96
CA ASN A 79 -18.64 8.44 -16.61
C ASN A 79 -17.35 9.27 -16.70
N VAL A 80 -17.46 10.56 -17.04
CA VAL A 80 -16.33 11.50 -17.07
C VAL A 80 -15.72 11.68 -15.67
N GLY A 81 -16.56 11.96 -14.67
CA GLY A 81 -16.11 12.13 -13.29
C GLY A 81 -15.43 10.87 -12.74
N TYR A 82 -15.96 9.69 -13.08
CA TYR A 82 -15.39 8.41 -12.70
C TYR A 82 -14.02 8.18 -13.33
N VAL A 83 -13.87 8.44 -14.64
CA VAL A 83 -12.58 8.30 -15.34
C VAL A 83 -11.52 9.21 -14.73
N HIS A 84 -11.85 10.47 -14.42
CA HIS A 84 -10.90 11.35 -13.75
C HIS A 84 -10.60 10.93 -12.31
N ALA A 85 -11.60 10.47 -11.55
CA ALA A 85 -11.38 9.96 -10.20
C ALA A 85 -10.47 8.72 -10.21
N ALA A 86 -10.64 7.83 -11.19
CA ALA A 86 -9.78 6.67 -11.39
C ALA A 86 -8.35 7.08 -11.76
N LEU A 87 -8.17 8.07 -12.64
CA LEU A 87 -6.85 8.59 -13.00
C LEU A 87 -6.13 9.23 -11.81
N VAL A 88 -6.81 10.06 -11.02
CA VAL A 88 -6.25 10.67 -9.81
C VAL A 88 -5.86 9.60 -8.79
N PHE A 89 -6.71 8.58 -8.62
CA PHE A 89 -6.41 7.44 -7.77
C PHE A 89 -5.14 6.70 -8.23
N LEU A 90 -5.01 6.44 -9.52
CA LEU A 90 -3.84 5.76 -10.09
C LEU A 90 -2.58 6.63 -10.01
N GLU A 91 -2.68 7.93 -10.24
CA GLU A 91 -1.56 8.86 -10.12
C GLU A 91 -1.04 8.91 -8.68
N LYS A 92 -1.94 8.93 -7.70
CA LYS A 92 -1.58 8.91 -6.27
C LYS A 92 -0.83 7.64 -5.86
N ASN A 93 -1.08 6.53 -6.56
CA ASN A 93 -0.52 5.21 -6.29
C ASN A 93 0.45 4.72 -7.39
N LYS A 94 0.98 5.64 -8.20
CA LYS A 94 1.87 5.32 -9.33
C LYS A 94 3.17 4.63 -8.91
N ASP A 95 3.59 4.81 -7.66
CA ASP A 95 4.78 4.17 -7.12
C ASP A 95 4.56 2.68 -6.83
N LEU A 96 3.30 2.25 -6.64
CA LEU A 96 2.92 0.85 -6.50
C LEU A 96 2.55 0.22 -7.85
N PHE A 97 1.91 0.99 -8.74
CA PHE A 97 1.39 0.50 -10.02
C PHE A 97 1.78 1.39 -11.21
N PRO A 98 3.08 1.56 -11.51
CA PRO A 98 3.55 2.48 -12.55
C PRO A 98 3.05 2.08 -13.94
N ASP A 99 3.09 0.80 -14.28
CA ASP A 99 2.65 0.29 -15.59
C ASP A 99 1.14 0.43 -15.77
N THR A 100 0.37 0.21 -14.70
CA THR A 100 -1.08 0.37 -14.71
C THR A 100 -1.47 1.82 -14.92
N TYR A 101 -0.79 2.75 -14.25
CA TYR A 101 -0.99 4.18 -14.47
C TYR A 101 -0.64 4.57 -15.91
N ALA A 102 0.49 4.09 -16.45
CA ALA A 102 0.86 4.36 -17.84
C ALA A 102 -0.20 3.83 -18.84
N ARG A 103 -0.72 2.62 -18.63
CA ARG A 103 -1.81 2.07 -19.44
C ARG A 103 -3.11 2.87 -19.33
N ALA A 104 -3.43 3.38 -18.15
CA ALA A 104 -4.59 4.23 -17.94
C ALA A 104 -4.48 5.57 -18.68
N LEU A 105 -3.27 6.15 -18.76
CA LEU A 105 -3.03 7.34 -19.59
C LEU A 105 -3.25 7.04 -21.08
N LEU A 106 -2.75 5.90 -21.59
CA LEU A 106 -2.97 5.51 -22.99
C LEU A 106 -4.45 5.34 -23.32
N ILE A 107 -5.21 4.69 -22.45
CA ILE A 107 -6.68 4.58 -22.56
C ILE A 107 -7.27 5.99 -22.61
N CYS A 108 -6.79 6.90 -21.75
CA CYS A 108 -7.36 8.23 -21.70
C CYS A 108 -7.08 9.08 -22.95
N ASP A 109 -5.89 8.92 -23.53
CA ASP A 109 -5.51 9.56 -24.79
C ASP A 109 -6.34 9.00 -25.96
N GLU A 110 -6.53 7.68 -26.00
CA GLU A 110 -7.32 7.00 -27.04
C GLU A 110 -8.80 7.44 -27.02
N TYR A 111 -9.40 7.54 -25.82
CA TYR A 111 -10.81 7.94 -25.67
C TYR A 111 -11.00 9.45 -25.46
N LYS A 112 -9.91 10.24 -25.52
CA LYS A 112 -9.91 11.70 -25.38
C LYS A 112 -10.55 12.23 -24.08
N CYS A 113 -10.27 11.68 -22.90
CA CYS A 113 -10.97 12.13 -21.68
C CYS A 113 -10.71 13.59 -21.28
N ASN A 114 -9.67 14.23 -21.82
CA ASN A 114 -9.36 15.64 -21.55
C ASN A 114 -9.85 16.59 -22.66
N SER A 115 -10.56 16.09 -23.67
CA SER A 115 -11.02 16.90 -24.80
C SER A 115 -12.51 17.21 -24.69
N PRO A 116 -12.95 18.42 -25.03
CA PRO A 116 -14.37 18.72 -25.22
C PRO A 116 -15.00 17.91 -26.38
N GLU A 117 -14.20 17.28 -27.23
CA GLU A 117 -14.65 16.38 -28.30
C GLU A 117 -15.02 14.98 -27.82
N SER A 118 -14.86 14.67 -26.52
CA SER A 118 -15.20 13.34 -26.01
C SER A 118 -16.71 13.10 -26.12
N ASP A 119 -17.11 12.10 -26.92
CA ASP A 119 -18.51 11.68 -27.01
C ASP A 119 -18.90 10.90 -25.74
N GLY A 120 -20.17 10.97 -25.34
CA GLY A 120 -20.68 10.20 -24.21
C GLY A 120 -20.43 8.70 -24.34
N ARG A 121 -20.41 8.17 -25.57
CA ARG A 121 -20.07 6.76 -25.84
C ARG A 121 -18.62 6.42 -25.58
N THR A 122 -17.67 7.28 -25.99
CA THR A 122 -16.24 7.02 -25.74
C THR A 122 -15.94 7.08 -24.25
N MET A 123 -16.62 7.95 -23.50
CA MET A 123 -16.49 8.02 -22.05
C MET A 123 -17.11 6.84 -21.31
N ILE A 124 -18.19 6.25 -21.83
CA ILE A 124 -18.71 4.99 -21.29
C ILE A 124 -17.64 3.88 -21.43
N THR A 125 -17.04 3.73 -22.62
CA THR A 125 -16.00 2.74 -22.87
C THR A 125 -14.77 2.97 -21.99
N ALA A 126 -14.30 4.21 -21.89
CA ALA A 126 -13.20 4.58 -21.00
C ALA A 126 -13.53 4.25 -19.53
N ALA A 127 -14.75 4.54 -19.07
CA ALA A 127 -15.19 4.23 -17.72
C ALA A 127 -15.27 2.71 -17.45
N TYR A 128 -15.58 1.88 -18.45
CA TYR A 128 -15.50 0.43 -18.31
C TYR A 128 -14.05 -0.08 -18.30
N ALA A 129 -13.17 0.50 -19.11
CA ALA A 129 -11.75 0.15 -19.10
C ALA A 129 -11.08 0.51 -17.76
N MET A 130 -11.37 1.69 -17.22
CA MET A 130 -10.92 2.12 -15.89
C MET A 130 -11.48 1.23 -14.77
N ASP A 131 -12.74 0.82 -14.88
CA ASP A 131 -13.36 -0.12 -13.94
C ASP A 131 -12.64 -1.48 -13.94
N GLY A 132 -12.28 -2.00 -15.12
CA GLY A 132 -11.49 -3.22 -15.26
C GLY A 132 -10.11 -3.10 -14.60
N ILE A 133 -9.43 -1.96 -14.78
CA ILE A 133 -8.13 -1.68 -14.13
C ILE A 133 -8.28 -1.70 -12.61
N LEU A 134 -9.26 -0.99 -12.07
CA LEU A 134 -9.47 -0.89 -10.63
C LEU A 134 -9.87 -2.24 -10.02
N LYS A 135 -10.67 -3.04 -10.72
CA LYS A 135 -10.99 -4.42 -10.33
C LYS A 135 -9.74 -5.30 -10.30
N GLY A 136 -8.87 -5.14 -11.30
CA GLY A 136 -7.57 -5.80 -11.32
C GLY A 136 -6.74 -5.46 -10.08
N ILE A 137 -6.66 -4.18 -9.71
CA ILE A 137 -5.97 -3.72 -8.49
C ILE A 137 -6.61 -4.33 -7.24
N ALA A 138 -7.95 -4.30 -7.15
CA ALA A 138 -8.69 -4.85 -6.02
C ALA A 138 -8.53 -6.37 -5.84
N ALA A 139 -8.13 -7.08 -6.90
CA ALA A 139 -7.94 -8.53 -6.89
C ALA A 139 -6.49 -8.98 -6.56
N ILE A 140 -5.52 -8.06 -6.44
CA ILE A 140 -4.09 -8.40 -6.30
C ILE A 140 -3.79 -9.22 -5.05
N ASN A 141 -4.48 -8.95 -3.95
CA ASN A 141 -4.30 -9.63 -2.67
C ASN A 141 -5.55 -10.45 -2.28
N GLY A 142 -6.42 -10.74 -3.26
CA GLY A 142 -7.56 -11.62 -3.11
C GLY A 142 -7.11 -13.00 -2.67
N LYS A 143 -7.01 -13.20 -1.36
CA LYS A 143 -7.15 -14.53 -0.79
C LYS A 143 -8.52 -15.04 -1.25
N ASP A 144 -8.47 -16.16 -1.96
CA ASP A 144 -9.58 -17.01 -2.36
C ASP A 144 -10.25 -16.62 -3.69
N GLY A 145 -10.04 -17.46 -4.71
CA GLY A 145 -10.92 -17.57 -5.87
C GLY A 145 -12.25 -18.21 -5.48
N ARG A 146 -12.96 -17.62 -4.52
CA ARG A 146 -14.32 -17.95 -4.13
C ARG A 146 -15.04 -16.64 -3.85
N ASP A 147 -16.23 -16.51 -4.44
CA ASP A 147 -17.15 -15.37 -4.40
C ASP A 147 -17.08 -14.47 -5.65
N TYR A 148 -17.26 -15.12 -6.80
CA TYR A 148 -18.05 -14.57 -7.90
C TYR A 148 -19.38 -15.33 -7.97
#